data_AF-A0A9P7VPS8-F1
#
_entry.id   AF-A0A9P7VPS8-F1
#
_cell.length_a   1.000
_cell.length_b   1.000
_cell.length_c   1.000
_cell.angle_alpha   90.00
_cell.angle_beta   90.00
_cell.angle_gamma   90.00
#
_symmetry.space_group_name_H-M   'P 1'
#
loop_
_entity.id
_entity.type
_entity.pdbx_description
1 polymer ?
#
loop_
_entity_poly.entity_id
_entity_poly.type
_entity_poly.pdbx_seq_one_letter_code
_entity_poly.pdbx_strand_id
1 'polypeptide(L)'
;NFKLSALVLVLNKKIKVNTNRKFCLHYLGLMVVVQCTQGGACYLAELDGTVLQLKFAAFWLVLYYVRLKNEFKVTEFMDMSHFMGLFDDDINNT
;
A
#
# COMPACT_ATOMS: atom_id res chain seq x y z
N ASN A 1 -7.34 -0.93 11.82
CA ASN A 1 -5.97 -1.31 11.42
C ASN A 1 -6.06 -2.09 10.12
N PHE A 2 -5.20 -1.85 9.13
CA PHE A 2 -5.25 -2.59 7.87
C PHE A 2 -4.74 -4.02 8.09
N LYS A 3 -5.37 -4.99 7.42
CA LYS A 3 -4.90 -6.37 7.44
C LYS A 3 -3.66 -6.48 6.55
N LEU A 4 -2.70 -7.34 6.93
CA LEU A 4 -1.64 -7.78 6.04
C LEU A 4 -2.24 -8.29 4.73
N SER A 5 -1.58 -8.05 3.60
CA SER A 5 -2.08 -8.41 2.26
C SER A 5 -3.35 -7.68 1.81
N ALA A 6 -3.82 -6.67 2.54
CA ALA A 6 -4.99 -5.91 2.11
C ALA A 6 -4.66 -5.06 0.89
N LEU A 7 -5.58 -5.03 -0.07
CA LEU A 7 -5.48 -4.20 -1.26
C LEU A 7 -5.99 -2.78 -0.95
N VAL A 8 -5.17 -1.77 -1.20
CA VAL A 8 -5.42 -0.39 -0.83
C VAL A 8 -5.10 0.57 -1.98
N LEU A 9 -5.80 1.69 -2.00
CA LEU A 9 -5.50 2.85 -2.83
C LEU A 9 -4.81 3.92 -1.98
N VAL A 10 -3.74 4.51 -2.50
CA VAL A 10 -3.01 5.60 -1.84
C VAL A 10 -3.50 6.94 -2.36
N LEU A 11 -3.95 7.82 -1.48
CA LEU A 11 -4.36 9.18 -1.84
C LEU A 11 -3.15 10.07 -2.17
N ASN A 12 -3.20 10.74 -3.32
CA ASN A 12 -2.17 11.69 -3.73
C ASN A 12 -2.49 13.12 -3.23
N LYS A 13 -1.83 13.55 -2.15
CA LYS A 13 -2.08 14.88 -1.53
C LYS A 13 -1.57 16.07 -2.32
N LYS A 14 -0.57 15.92 -3.20
CA LYS A 14 0.02 17.06 -3.96
C LYS A 14 -1.00 17.74 -4.89
N ILE A 15 -2.13 17.10 -5.14
CA ILE A 15 -3.17 17.56 -6.07
C ILE A 15 -4.06 18.66 -5.45
N LYS A 16 -4.15 18.76 -4.11
CA LYS A 16 -5.08 19.67 -3.42
C LYS A 16 -4.86 21.17 -3.69
N VAL A 17 -3.68 21.57 -4.16
CA VAL A 17 -3.31 22.98 -4.31
C VAL A 17 -3.55 23.52 -5.73
N ASN A 18 -3.83 22.67 -6.72
CA ASN A 18 -4.02 23.13 -8.09
C ASN A 18 -5.51 23.14 -8.47
N THR A 19 -6.12 24.34 -8.48
CA THR A 19 -7.54 24.63 -8.75
C THR A 19 -8.02 24.21 -10.16
N ASN A 20 -7.13 23.69 -11.01
CA ASN A 20 -7.36 23.37 -12.42
C ASN A 20 -7.14 21.89 -12.77
N ARG A 21 -7.66 20.93 -11.98
CA ARG A 21 -7.32 19.52 -12.21
C ARG A 21 -8.45 18.52 -12.01
N LYS A 22 -9.56 18.73 -12.74
CA LYS A 22 -10.59 17.69 -12.99
C LYS A 22 -9.99 16.39 -13.57
N PHE A 23 -8.81 16.46 -14.19
CA PHE A 23 -8.07 15.32 -14.77
C PHE A 23 -6.95 14.77 -13.89
N CYS A 24 -6.84 15.16 -12.62
CA CYS A 24 -5.80 14.61 -11.77
C CYS A 24 -6.19 13.25 -11.19
N LEU A 25 -5.30 12.26 -11.34
CA LEU A 25 -5.42 10.97 -10.68
C LEU A 25 -5.32 11.17 -9.16
N HIS A 26 -6.47 11.16 -8.47
CA HIS A 26 -6.57 11.39 -7.02
C HIS A 26 -5.87 10.28 -6.21
N TYR A 27 -5.55 9.16 -6.86
CA TYR A 27 -4.88 8.02 -6.28
C TYR A 27 -3.55 7.76 -7.00
N LEU A 28 -2.53 7.37 -6.25
CA LEU A 28 -1.22 6.99 -6.78
C LEU A 28 -1.30 5.68 -7.57
N GLY A 29 -2.10 4.73 -7.09
CA GLY A 29 -2.24 3.40 -7.66
C GLY A 29 -2.84 2.42 -6.65
N LEU A 30 -3.01 1.19 -7.11
CA LEU A 30 -3.44 0.05 -6.31
C LEU A 30 -2.20 -0.62 -5.71
N MET A 31 -2.21 -0.84 -4.40
CA MET A 31 -1.07 -1.37 -3.65
C MET A 31 -1.52 -2.41 -2.63
N VAL A 32 -0.61 -3.25 -2.19
CA VAL A 32 -0.80 -4.27 -1.16
C VAL A 32 -0.13 -3.83 0.12
N VAL A 33 -0.82 -3.95 1.24
CA VAL A 33 -0.27 -3.67 2.57
C VAL A 33 0.67 -4.81 2.96
N VAL A 34 1.97 -4.49 3.09
CA VAL A 34 2.99 -5.46 3.53
C VAL A 34 3.01 -5.54 5.04
N GLN A 35 3.02 -4.40 5.74
CA GLN A 35 3.02 -4.35 7.19
C GLN A 35 2.49 -2.98 7.65
N CYS A 36 1.79 -2.95 8.78
CA CYS A 36 1.44 -1.70 9.45
C CYS A 36 2.01 -1.69 10.86
N THR A 37 2.70 -0.60 11.19
CA THR A 37 3.16 -0.31 12.54
C THR A 37 1.98 0.07 13.45
N GLN A 38 2.13 -0.11 14.75
CA GLN A 38 1.12 0.28 15.73
C GLN A 38 0.82 1.80 15.70
N GLY A 39 1.78 2.62 15.27
CA GLY A 39 1.63 4.06 15.07
C GLY A 39 0.83 4.47 13.83
N GLY A 40 0.28 3.52 13.08
CA GLY A 40 -0.56 3.80 11.91
C GLY A 40 0.24 4.21 10.67
N ALA A 41 1.54 3.93 10.61
CA ALA A 41 2.32 3.96 9.38
C ALA A 41 2.35 2.55 8.77
N CYS A 42 2.13 2.45 7.46
CA CYS A 42 2.07 1.20 6.72
C CYS A 42 3.08 1.21 5.57
N TYR A 43 3.69 0.06 5.36
CA TYR A 43 4.51 -0.25 4.20
C TYR A 43 3.66 -0.87 3.11
N LEU A 44 3.93 -0.49 1.87
CA LEU A 44 3.14 -0.88 0.71
C LEU A 44 4.03 -1.51 -0.35
N ALA A 45 3.46 -2.43 -1.11
CA ALA A 45 4.04 -2.97 -2.32
C ALA A 45 3.08 -2.80 -3.50
N GLU A 46 3.62 -2.63 -4.69
CA GLU A 46 2.87 -2.76 -5.93
C GLU A 46 2.58 -4.22 -6.24
N LEU A 47 1.62 -4.50 -7.12
CA LEU A 47 1.21 -5.88 -7.48
C LEU A 47 2.28 -6.68 -8.23
N ASP A 48 3.34 -6.03 -8.70
CA ASP A 48 4.48 -6.67 -9.37
C ASP A 48 5.58 -7.14 -8.40
N GLY A 49 5.49 -6.80 -7.12
CA GLY A 49 6.46 -7.16 -6.09
C GLY A 49 7.41 -6.03 -5.73
N THR A 50 7.21 -4.85 -6.28
CA THR A 50 8.02 -3.69 -5.92
C THR A 50 7.56 -3.14 -4.58
N VAL A 51 8.42 -3.21 -3.56
CA VAL A 51 8.14 -2.61 -2.25
C VAL A 51 8.47 -1.12 -2.28
N LEU A 52 7.54 -0.28 -1.82
CA LEU A 52 7.82 1.13 -1.61
C LEU A 52 8.63 1.30 -0.32
N GLN A 53 9.81 1.90 -0.45
CA GLN A 53 10.66 2.28 0.69
C GLN A 53 10.01 3.33 1.61
N LEU A 54 8.95 4.00 1.14
CA LEU A 54 8.26 5.07 1.86
C LEU A 54 7.16 4.49 2.78
N LYS A 55 7.09 5.01 4.00
CA LYS A 55 6.01 4.75 4.95
C LYS A 55 4.80 5.62 4.63
N PHE A 56 3.64 5.01 4.47
CA PHE A 56 2.38 5.71 4.24
C PHE A 56 1.56 5.75 5.51
N ALA A 57 1.02 6.91 5.87
CA ALA A 57 0.11 6.98 6.99
C ALA A 57 -1.24 6.34 6.63
N ALA A 58 -1.80 5.58 7.56
CA ALA A 58 -3.06 4.83 7.42
C ALA A 58 -4.23 5.70 6.95
N PHE A 59 -4.24 6.98 7.34
CA PHE A 59 -5.29 7.93 6.94
C PHE A 59 -5.20 8.38 5.46
N TRP A 60 -4.12 8.02 4.75
CA TRP A 60 -4.00 8.20 3.29
C TRP A 60 -4.40 6.96 2.50
N LEU A 61 -4.68 5.85 3.18
CA LEU A 61 -5.02 4.59 2.56
C LEU A 61 -6.54 4.41 2.54
N VAL A 62 -7.05 4.03 1.38
CA VAL A 62 -8.45 3.66 1.18
C VAL A 62 -8.49 2.19 0.80
N LEU A 63 -9.20 1.37 1.57
CA LEU A 63 -9.33 -0.05 1.25
C LEU A 63 -10.03 -0.24 -0.10
N TYR A 64 -9.43 -1.04 -0.99
CA TYR A 64 -10.00 -1.35 -2.29
C TYR A 64 -10.74 -2.68 -2.26
N TYR A 65 -12.04 -2.64 -2.52
CA TYR A 65 -12.86 -3.83 -2.69
C TYR A 65 -12.90 -4.21 -4.17
N VAL A 66 -12.43 -5.42 -4.47
CA VAL A 66 -12.47 -5.97 -5.83
C VAL A 66 -13.92 -6.11 -6.28
N ARG A 67 -14.25 -5.57 -7.45
CA ARG A 67 -15.62 -5.54 -7.98
C ARG A 67 -16.13 -6.90 -8.44
N LEU A 68 -15.23 -7.81 -8.78
CA LEU A 68 -15.53 -9.18 -9.19
C LEU A 68 -15.19 -10.13 -8.04
N LYS A 69 -16.18 -10.91 -7.59
CA LYS A 69 -16.02 -12.02 -6.62
C LYS A 69 -15.37 -13.25 -7.28
N ASN A 70 -14.27 -13.06 -8.01
CA ASN A 70 -13.34 -14.17 -8.17
C ASN A 70 -12.44 -14.13 -6.94
N GLU A 71 -12.31 -15.26 -6.24
CA GLU A 71 -11.36 -15.43 -5.13
C GLU A 71 -9.94 -15.35 -5.70
N PHE A 72 -9.49 -14.13 -5.98
CA PHE A 72 -8.15 -13.88 -6.48
C PHE A 72 -7.22 -13.88 -5.27
N LYS A 73 -6.48 -14.98 -5.09
CA LYS A 73 -5.43 -15.05 -4.09
C LYS A 73 -4.27 -14.18 -4.56
N VAL A 74 -4.11 -13.00 -3.95
CA VAL A 74 -2.96 -12.12 -4.17
C VAL A 74 -1.62 -12.86 -3.98
N THR A 75 -1.62 -13.89 -3.12
CA THR A 75 -0.47 -14.77 -2.89
C THR A 75 -0.05 -15.62 -4.09
N GLU A 76 -0.92 -15.83 -5.10
CA GLU A 76 -0.55 -16.55 -6.32
C GLU A 76 0.35 -15.71 -7.24
N PHE A 77 0.26 -14.38 -7.16
CA PHE A 77 1.12 -13.46 -7.89
C PHE A 77 2.33 -13.00 -7.05
N MET A 78 2.19 -13.02 -5.73
CA MET A 78 3.15 -12.40 -4.83
C MET A 78 3.46 -13.31 -3.65
N ASP A 79 4.68 -13.86 -3.61
CA ASP A 79 5.17 -14.52 -2.40
C ASP A 79 5.46 -13.46 -1.31
N MET A 80 4.62 -13.45 -0.28
CA MET A 80 4.70 -12.45 0.79
C MET A 80 5.97 -12.60 1.64
N SER A 81 6.58 -13.79 1.62
CA SER A 81 7.86 -14.11 2.23
C SER A 81 8.98 -13.23 1.70
N HIS A 82 8.92 -12.88 0.41
CA HIS A 82 9.93 -12.06 -0.27
C HIS A 82 9.94 -10.61 0.23
N PHE A 83 8.81 -10.09 0.71
CA PHE A 83 8.71 -8.72 1.24
C PHE A 83 9.10 -8.63 2.71
N MET A 84 8.90 -9.70 3.48
CA MET A 84 9.20 -9.69 4.92
C MET A 84 10.71 -9.57 5.19
N GLY A 85 11.55 -10.20 4.35
CA GLY A 85 13.01 -10.14 4.49
C GLY A 85 13.65 -8.78 4.18
N LEU A 86 12.89 -7.78 3.72
CA LEU A 86 13.38 -6.42 3.46
C LEU A 86 13.19 -5.46 4.64
N PHE A 87 12.43 -5.85 5.67
CA PHE A 87 12.10 -4.98 6.80
C PHE A 87 12.81 -5.34 8.10
N ASP A 88 13.51 -6.48 8.17
CA ASP A 88 14.25 -6.92 9.36
C ASP A 88 15.53 -6.10 9.62
N ASP A 89 16.07 -5.44 8.60
CA ASP A 89 17.29 -4.62 8.72
C ASP A 89 17.07 -3.30 9.47
N ASP A 90 15.83 -2.80 9.54
CA ASP A 90 15.51 -1.53 10.21
C ASP A 90 15.20 -1.69 11.71
N ILE A 91 15.01 -2.92 12.21
CA ILE A 91 14.62 -3.18 13.62
C ILE A 91 15.85 -3.36 14.53
N ASN A 92 17.02 -3.70 13.98
CA ASN A 92 18.24 -3.97 14.77
C ASN A 92 19.20 -2.78 14.94
N ASN A 93 18.79 -1.56 14.56
CA ASN A 93 19.60 -0.35 14.69
C ASN A 93 18.91 0.78 15.47
N THR A 94 18.20 0.45 16.55
CA THR A 94 17.74 1.44 17.54
C THR A 94 17.83 0.86 18.95
#